data_AF-A0A3P7MSP8-F1
#
_entry.id   AF-A0A3P7MSP8-F1
#
_cell.length_a   1.000
_cell.length_b   1.000
_cell.length_c   1.000
_cell.angle_alpha   90.00
_cell.angle_beta   90.00
_cell.angle_gamma   90.00
#
_symmetry.space_group_name_H-M   'P 1'
#
loop_
_entity.id
_entity.type
_entity.pdbx_description
1 polymer ?
#
loop_
_entity_poly.entity_id
_entity_poly.type
_entity_poly.pdbx_seq_one_letter_code
_entity_poly.pdbx_strand_id
1 'polypeptide(L)'
;LAYCGHLRTIRNHLACLVDSKAVVEETTGPVNEDFWKECRNSKSEKMEKEFLSRTYRYGINGMEPSILRRKVWPYLLGLVSWTEDFEQLKNTYRAKYYNDVVEWEKIEKIIRERDQEAFAAARLRYHTFNTETNVSFQETSLNNEVFEESDETDRGEKNIEEEDLLAKFSANLHRIEKDVERCDRSSAYFAKKENLQKLKTVMCTY
;
A
#
# COMPACT_ATOMS: atom_id res chain seq x y z
N LEU A 1 -32.60 24.38 16.12
CA LEU A 1 -33.14 23.35 15.22
C LEU A 1 -32.10 22.79 14.24
N ALA A 2 -31.29 23.61 13.55
CA ALA A 2 -30.26 23.14 12.61
C ALA A 2 -29.16 22.26 13.26
N TYR A 3 -28.70 22.59 14.47
CA TYR A 3 -27.67 21.84 15.20
C TYR A 3 -28.09 20.40 15.54
N CYS A 4 -29.35 20.20 15.95
CA CYS A 4 -29.90 18.87 16.23
C CYS A 4 -30.03 18.00 14.97
N GLY A 5 -30.35 18.63 13.83
CA GLY A 5 -30.34 17.97 12.52
C GLY A 5 -28.94 17.48 12.16
N HIS A 6 -27.92 18.33 12.34
CA HIS A 6 -26.52 18.00 12.07
C HIS A 6 -26.00 16.86 12.95
N LEU A 7 -26.30 16.87 14.26
CA LEU A 7 -25.94 15.76 15.15
C LEU A 7 -26.61 14.44 14.78
N ARG A 8 -27.87 14.48 14.30
CA ARG A 8 -28.57 13.27 13.83
C ARG A 8 -27.92 12.71 12.56
N THR A 9 -27.50 13.57 11.65
CA THR A 9 -26.78 13.19 10.43
C THR A 9 -25.41 12.60 10.76
N ILE A 10 -24.63 13.25 11.62
CA ILE A 10 -23.35 12.72 12.12
C ILE A 10 -23.56 11.35 12.76
N ARG A 11 -24.52 11.21 13.67
CA ARG A 11 -24.82 9.93 14.32
C ARG A 11 -25.18 8.84 13.31
N ASN A 12 -25.97 9.14 12.28
CA ASN A 12 -26.32 8.17 11.25
C ASN A 12 -25.11 7.76 10.42
N HIS A 13 -24.24 8.70 10.04
CA HIS A 13 -23.01 8.37 9.31
C HIS A 13 -22.02 7.59 10.17
N LEU A 14 -21.87 7.94 11.45
CA LEU A 14 -21.01 7.21 12.38
C LEU A 14 -21.58 5.83 12.74
N ALA A 15 -22.90 5.67 12.78
CA ALA A 15 -23.54 4.38 13.01
C ALA A 15 -23.20 3.36 11.91
N CYS A 16 -23.01 3.81 10.66
CA CYS A 16 -22.52 2.95 9.57
C CYS A 16 -21.06 2.50 9.75
N LEU A 17 -20.27 3.16 10.61
CA LEU A 17 -18.90 2.77 10.91
C LEU A 17 -18.81 1.74 12.05
N VAL A 18 -19.87 1.59 12.84
CA VAL A 18 -19.93 0.61 13.92
C VAL A 18 -20.63 -0.63 13.38
N ASP A 19 -19.89 -1.73 13.24
CA ASP A 19 -20.47 -3.00 12.83
C ASP A 19 -21.45 -3.49 13.90
N SER A 20 -22.72 -3.18 13.71
CA SER A 20 -23.81 -3.48 14.64
C SER A 20 -24.07 -4.98 14.77
N LYS A 21 -23.48 -5.82 13.89
CA LYS A 21 -23.52 -7.28 13.99
C LYS A 21 -22.65 -7.84 15.12
N ALA A 22 -21.74 -7.03 15.66
CA ALA A 22 -20.76 -7.46 16.66
C ALA A 22 -21.23 -7.37 18.13
N VAL A 23 -22.40 -6.79 18.42
CA VAL A 23 -22.81 -6.53 19.80
C VAL A 23 -23.62 -7.70 20.36
N VAL A 24 -22.92 -8.59 21.06
CA VAL A 24 -23.55 -9.52 22.01
C VAL A 24 -23.53 -8.86 23.38
N GLU A 25 -24.68 -8.63 24.00
CA GLU A 25 -24.80 -7.89 25.27
C GLU A 25 -24.24 -8.65 26.48
N GLU A 26 -24.12 -9.98 26.40
CA GLU A 26 -23.79 -10.88 27.51
C GLU A 26 -22.29 -11.25 27.63
N THR A 27 -21.40 -10.53 26.96
CA THR A 27 -19.97 -10.91 26.97
C THR A 27 -19.26 -10.40 28.22
N THR A 28 -18.51 -11.25 28.91
CA THR A 28 -17.78 -10.86 30.12
C THR A 28 -16.27 -11.07 29.94
N GLY A 29 -15.51 -9.97 30.04
CA GLY A 29 -14.04 -9.97 30.12
C GLY A 29 -13.29 -9.78 28.78
N PRO A 30 -11.99 -9.45 28.84
CA PRO A 30 -11.16 -9.25 27.66
C PRO A 30 -10.89 -10.53 26.87
N VAL A 31 -10.37 -10.35 25.64
CA VAL A 31 -9.88 -11.48 24.83
C VAL A 31 -8.54 -11.94 25.40
N ASN A 32 -8.59 -13.01 26.19
CA ASN A 32 -7.44 -13.69 26.78
C ASN A 32 -6.98 -14.87 25.90
N GLU A 33 -5.80 -15.43 26.20
CA GLU A 33 -5.26 -16.59 25.50
C GLU A 33 -6.14 -17.84 25.59
N ASP A 34 -6.76 -18.07 26.75
CA ASP A 34 -7.63 -19.24 26.95
C ASP A 34 -8.93 -19.12 26.16
N PHE A 35 -9.54 -17.93 26.16
CA PHE A 35 -10.70 -17.63 25.32
C PHE A 35 -10.35 -17.74 23.82
N TRP A 36 -9.16 -17.30 23.42
CA TRP A 36 -8.71 -17.46 22.05
C TRP A 36 -8.55 -18.94 21.66
N LYS A 37 -7.98 -19.77 22.53
CA LYS A 37 -7.89 -21.23 22.29
C LYS A 37 -9.27 -21.85 22.13
N GLU A 38 -10.23 -21.46 22.97
CA GLU A 38 -11.63 -21.91 22.88
C GLU A 38 -12.27 -21.50 21.54
N CYS A 39 -12.06 -20.25 21.10
CA CYS A 39 -12.53 -19.76 19.80
C CYS A 39 -12.01 -20.63 18.64
N ARG A 40 -10.72 -20.99 18.70
CA ARG A 40 -10.06 -21.78 17.65
C ARG A 40 -10.46 -23.26 17.64
N ASN A 41 -10.91 -23.79 18.78
CA ASN A 41 -11.45 -25.15 18.88
C ASN A 41 -12.89 -25.22 18.34
N SER A 42 -13.73 -24.26 18.71
CA SER A 42 -15.16 -24.30 18.40
C SER A 42 -15.50 -23.73 17.01
N LYS A 43 -14.67 -22.83 16.44
CA LYS A 43 -14.80 -22.18 15.11
C LYS A 43 -16.24 -21.84 14.67
N SER A 44 -17.09 -21.49 15.63
CA SER A 44 -18.52 -21.25 15.40
C SER A 44 -18.77 -19.76 15.21
N GLU A 45 -19.78 -19.41 14.41
CA GLU A 45 -20.24 -18.02 14.20
C GLU A 45 -20.66 -17.37 15.53
N LYS A 46 -21.15 -18.15 16.49
CA LYS A 46 -21.46 -17.64 17.85
C LYS A 46 -20.19 -17.14 18.56
N MET A 47 -19.09 -17.88 18.44
CA MET A 47 -17.81 -17.50 19.06
C MET A 47 -17.17 -16.31 18.35
N GLU A 48 -17.37 -16.18 17.04
CA GLU A 48 -16.91 -15.01 16.28
C GLU A 48 -17.59 -13.73 16.77
N LYS A 49 -18.91 -13.76 16.95
CA LYS A 49 -19.68 -12.61 17.49
C LYS A 49 -19.26 -12.25 18.91
N GLU A 50 -19.07 -13.25 19.77
CA GLU A 50 -18.55 -13.06 21.13
C GLU A 50 -17.15 -12.44 21.11
N PHE A 51 -16.28 -12.93 20.24
CA PHE A 51 -14.91 -12.45 20.07
C PHE A 51 -14.86 -10.98 19.62
N LEU A 52 -15.69 -10.60 18.64
CA LEU A 52 -15.79 -9.22 18.18
C LEU A 52 -16.31 -8.32 19.31
N SER A 53 -17.38 -8.71 20.01
CA SER A 53 -17.93 -7.95 21.14
C SER A 53 -16.88 -7.70 22.23
N ARG A 54 -16.13 -8.74 22.63
CA ARG A 54 -15.07 -8.61 23.64
C ARG A 54 -13.93 -7.72 23.18
N THR A 55 -13.54 -7.84 21.91
CA THR A 55 -12.47 -7.01 21.33
C THR A 55 -12.85 -5.53 21.36
N TYR A 56 -14.08 -5.18 20.95
CA TYR A 56 -14.52 -3.78 20.92
C TYR A 56 -14.78 -3.20 22.31
N ARG A 57 -15.28 -4.00 23.26
CA ARG A 57 -15.69 -3.52 24.59
C ARG A 57 -14.57 -3.54 25.63
N TYR A 58 -13.75 -4.58 25.65
CA TYR A 58 -12.75 -4.82 26.68
C TYR A 58 -11.31 -4.83 26.14
N GLY A 59 -11.14 -4.92 24.81
CA GLY A 59 -9.85 -5.01 24.17
C GLY A 59 -9.20 -6.39 24.27
N ILE A 60 -7.99 -6.46 23.72
CA ILE A 60 -7.14 -7.66 23.74
C ILE A 60 -6.12 -7.48 24.86
N ASN A 61 -6.39 -8.15 25.99
CA ASN A 61 -5.52 -8.19 27.16
C ASN A 61 -5.18 -9.66 27.45
N GLY A 62 -3.91 -9.95 27.67
CA GLY A 62 -3.42 -11.28 28.00
C GLY A 62 -2.08 -11.17 28.71
N MET A 63 -1.48 -12.31 29.06
CA MET A 63 -0.12 -12.35 29.64
C MET A 63 0.89 -11.75 28.65
N GLU A 64 0.73 -12.03 27.35
CA GLU A 64 1.49 -11.39 26.27
C GLU A 64 0.58 -10.75 25.21
N PRO A 65 0.11 -9.49 25.43
CA PRO A 65 -0.83 -8.84 24.52
C PRO A 65 -0.32 -8.68 23.09
N SER A 66 0.99 -8.50 22.90
CA SER A 66 1.62 -8.34 21.59
C SER A 66 1.55 -9.63 20.75
N ILE A 67 1.77 -10.79 21.36
CA ILE A 67 1.72 -12.08 20.68
C ILE A 67 0.27 -12.43 20.33
N LEU A 68 -0.65 -12.20 21.26
CA LEU A 68 -2.06 -12.47 21.04
C LEU A 68 -2.63 -11.59 19.91
N ARG A 69 -2.32 -10.29 19.91
CA ARG A 69 -2.72 -9.37 18.81
C ARG A 69 -2.26 -9.87 17.44
N ARG A 70 -1.02 -10.36 17.32
CA ARG A 70 -0.52 -10.90 16.04
C ARG A 70 -1.32 -12.11 15.54
N LYS A 71 -1.82 -12.96 16.43
CA LYS A 71 -2.65 -14.13 16.06
C LYS A 71 -4.07 -13.74 15.70
N VAL A 72 -4.59 -12.70 16.35
CA VAL A 72 -5.99 -12.31 16.31
C VAL A 72 -6.29 -11.30 15.18
N TRP A 73 -5.38 -10.36 14.92
CA TRP A 73 -5.57 -9.29 13.94
C TRP A 73 -5.90 -9.76 12.51
N PRO A 74 -5.35 -10.85 11.97
CA PRO A 74 -5.75 -11.33 10.64
C PRO A 74 -7.26 -11.56 10.50
N TYR A 75 -7.93 -11.99 11.56
CA TYR A 75 -9.38 -12.20 11.58
C TYR A 75 -10.14 -10.87 11.75
N LEU A 76 -9.65 -9.97 12.60
CA LEU A 76 -10.25 -8.63 12.79
C LEU A 76 -10.18 -7.76 11.53
N LEU A 77 -9.11 -7.90 10.76
CA LEU A 77 -8.91 -7.16 9.51
C LEU A 77 -9.62 -7.81 8.32
N GLY A 78 -10.28 -8.97 8.51
CA GLY A 78 -10.93 -9.71 7.43
C GLY A 78 -9.95 -10.32 6.42
N LEU A 79 -8.68 -10.51 6.79
CA LEU A 79 -7.68 -11.16 5.93
C LEU A 79 -7.95 -12.67 5.79
N VAL A 80 -8.50 -13.28 6.85
CA VAL A 80 -8.79 -14.72 6.90
C VAL A 80 -10.19 -14.93 7.45
N SER A 81 -10.92 -15.87 6.85
CA SER A 81 -12.24 -16.28 7.32
C SER A 81 -12.15 -16.92 8.71
N TRP A 82 -13.18 -16.76 9.55
CA TRP A 82 -13.17 -17.34 10.92
C TRP A 82 -12.95 -18.86 10.96
N THR A 83 -13.41 -19.56 9.92
CA THR A 83 -13.30 -21.02 9.76
C THR A 83 -11.87 -21.48 9.44
N GLU A 84 -11.10 -20.64 8.77
CA GLU A 84 -9.77 -20.96 8.27
C GLU A 84 -8.70 -20.75 9.33
N ASP A 85 -7.51 -21.32 9.11
CA ASP A 85 -6.36 -21.13 9.99
C ASP A 85 -5.27 -20.28 9.34
N PHE A 86 -5.07 -19.10 9.90
CA PHE A 86 -4.06 -18.16 9.44
C PHE A 86 -2.67 -18.78 9.43
N GLU A 87 -2.28 -19.63 10.39
CA GLU A 87 -0.93 -20.23 10.37
C GLU A 87 -0.68 -21.14 9.16
N GLN A 88 -1.74 -21.76 8.61
CA GLN A 88 -1.64 -22.57 7.39
C GLN A 88 -1.53 -21.69 6.14
N LEU A 89 -2.31 -20.59 6.09
CA LEU A 89 -2.34 -19.66 4.95
C LEU A 89 -1.19 -18.64 4.98
N LYS A 90 -0.53 -18.46 6.11
CA LYS A 90 0.52 -17.46 6.29
C LYS A 90 1.64 -17.59 5.26
N ASN A 91 2.04 -18.82 4.94
CA ASN A 91 3.09 -19.05 3.95
C ASN A 91 2.62 -18.76 2.53
N THR A 92 1.36 -19.01 2.19
CA THR A 92 0.82 -18.71 0.86
C THR A 92 0.67 -17.21 0.66
N TYR A 93 0.14 -16.48 1.65
CA TYR A 93 0.11 -15.01 1.64
C TYR A 93 1.51 -14.41 1.55
N ARG A 94 2.46 -14.97 2.32
CA ARG A 94 3.86 -14.53 2.28
C ARG A 94 4.45 -14.73 0.89
N ALA A 95 4.27 -15.90 0.28
CA ALA A 95 4.78 -16.18 -1.06
C ALA A 95 4.18 -15.22 -2.10
N LYS A 96 2.85 -15.00 -2.08
CA LYS A 96 2.20 -14.04 -2.97
C LYS A 96 2.78 -12.64 -2.81
N TYR A 97 2.89 -12.14 -1.58
CA TYR A 97 3.47 -10.83 -1.29
C TYR A 97 4.91 -10.70 -1.84
N TYR A 98 5.78 -11.69 -1.63
CA TYR A 98 7.15 -11.61 -2.14
C TYR A 98 7.22 -11.68 -3.66
N ASN A 99 6.32 -12.42 -4.31
CA ASN A 99 6.23 -12.41 -5.78
C ASN A 99 5.87 -11.01 -6.27
N ASP A 100 4.85 -10.39 -5.68
CA ASP A 100 4.43 -9.04 -6.04
C ASP A 100 5.57 -8.03 -5.83
N VAL A 101 6.32 -8.15 -4.72
CA VAL A 101 7.53 -7.34 -4.46
C VAL A 101 8.57 -7.49 -5.56
N VAL A 102 8.92 -8.72 -5.91
CA VAL A 102 9.94 -8.98 -6.93
C VAL A 102 9.49 -8.46 -8.30
N GLU A 103 8.20 -8.53 -8.63
CA GLU A 103 7.69 -8.01 -9.90
C GLU A 103 7.83 -6.48 -9.98
N TRP A 104 7.38 -5.73 -8.98
CA TRP A 104 7.47 -4.27 -9.04
C TRP A 104 8.89 -3.74 -8.81
N GLU A 105 9.77 -4.47 -8.12
CA GLU A 105 11.19 -4.11 -8.00
C GLU A 105 11.91 -4.08 -9.36
N LYS A 106 11.51 -4.96 -10.31
CA LYS A 106 12.02 -4.90 -11.69
C LYS A 106 11.63 -3.59 -12.36
N ILE A 107 10.39 -3.15 -12.16
CA ILE A 107 9.86 -1.90 -12.72
C ILE A 107 10.56 -0.69 -12.07
N GLU A 108 10.75 -0.71 -10.75
CA GLU A 108 11.51 0.33 -10.04
C GLU A 108 12.91 0.47 -10.64
N LYS A 109 13.61 -0.64 -10.90
CA LYS A 109 14.96 -0.59 -11.49
C LYS A 109 14.99 0.13 -12.84
N ILE A 110 14.03 -0.16 -13.72
CA ILE A 110 13.89 0.50 -15.02
C ILE A 110 13.67 2.00 -14.85
N ILE A 111 12.82 2.41 -13.91
CA ILE A 111 12.53 3.82 -13.64
C ILE A 111 13.77 4.54 -13.12
N ARG A 112 14.53 3.93 -12.21
CA ARG A 112 15.78 4.52 -11.71
C ARG A 112 16.80 4.75 -12.81
N GLU A 113 16.93 3.80 -13.74
CA GLU A 113 17.81 3.92 -14.89
C GLU A 113 17.36 5.08 -15.80
N ARG A 114 16.06 5.16 -16.14
CA ARG A 114 15.49 6.26 -16.94
C ARG A 114 15.63 7.63 -16.27
N ASP A 115 15.39 7.71 -14.96
CA ASP A 115 15.56 8.95 -14.18
C ASP A 115 17.03 9.39 -14.18
N GLN A 116 17.96 8.45 -14.06
CA GLN A 116 19.40 8.73 -14.10
C GLN A 116 19.84 9.23 -15.49
N GLU A 117 19.36 8.60 -16.56
CA GLU A 117 19.61 9.00 -17.94
C GLU A 117 19.03 10.38 -18.24
N ALA A 118 17.77 10.64 -17.86
CA ALA A 118 17.13 11.93 -18.03
C ALA A 118 17.87 13.04 -17.27
N PHE A 119 18.33 12.76 -16.05
CA PHE A 119 19.14 13.70 -15.28
C PHE A 119 20.51 13.96 -15.92
N ALA A 120 21.17 12.92 -16.45
CA ALA A 120 22.43 13.07 -17.19
C ALA A 120 22.25 13.90 -18.47
N ALA A 121 21.20 13.62 -19.26
CA ALA A 121 20.87 14.37 -20.46
C ALA A 121 20.54 15.83 -20.16
N ALA A 122 19.77 16.12 -19.10
CA ALA A 122 19.47 17.47 -18.67
C ALA A 122 20.74 18.26 -18.27
N ARG A 123 21.67 17.63 -17.55
CA ARG A 123 22.96 18.25 -17.21
C ARG A 123 23.80 18.55 -18.45
N LEU A 124 23.87 17.62 -19.41
CA LEU A 124 24.59 17.85 -20.66
C LEU A 124 23.99 19.02 -21.45
N ARG A 125 22.66 19.08 -21.58
CA ARG A 125 21.95 20.20 -22.22
C ARG A 125 22.22 21.55 -21.54
N TYR A 126 22.29 21.57 -20.22
CA TYR A 126 22.63 22.78 -19.46
C TYR A 126 24.09 23.22 -19.72
N HIS A 127 25.01 22.27 -19.85
CA HIS A 127 26.39 22.57 -20.20
C HIS A 127 26.55 23.06 -21.65
N THR A 128 25.91 22.42 -22.63
CA THR A 128 25.97 22.86 -24.03
C THR A 128 25.35 24.24 -24.23
N PHE A 129 24.22 24.55 -23.59
CA PHE A 129 23.60 25.89 -23.63
C PHE A 129 24.54 26.98 -23.08
N ASN A 130 25.30 26.67 -22.02
CA ASN A 130 26.27 27.60 -21.44
C ASN A 130 27.55 27.74 -22.30
N THR A 131 27.91 26.75 -23.12
CA THR A 131 29.03 26.85 -24.06
C THR A 131 28.64 27.49 -25.40
N GLU A 132 27.39 27.33 -25.86
CA GLU A 132 26.88 27.88 -27.12
C GLU A 132 26.65 29.40 -27.06
N THR A 133 26.48 29.99 -25.86
CA THR A 133 26.52 31.46 -25.73
C THR A 133 27.90 32.07 -26.04
N ASN A 134 28.93 31.23 -26.27
CA ASN A 134 30.28 31.67 -26.63
C ASN A 134 30.79 31.11 -27.98
N VAL A 135 29.95 30.45 -28.78
CA VAL A 135 30.36 29.92 -30.10
C VAL A 135 29.33 30.28 -31.17
N SER A 136 29.67 31.32 -31.93
CA SER A 136 29.07 31.66 -33.22
C SER A 136 29.25 30.52 -34.24
N PHE A 137 28.41 30.51 -35.29
CA PHE A 137 28.42 29.66 -36.51
C PHE A 137 27.61 28.33 -36.42
N GLN A 138 26.42 28.23 -37.06
CA GLN A 138 26.20 27.82 -38.46
C GLN A 138 26.51 26.31 -38.63
N GLU A 139 25.57 25.41 -38.92
CA GLU A 139 24.73 25.37 -40.11
C GLU A 139 23.64 24.29 -39.97
N THR A 140 22.53 24.52 -40.67
CA THR A 140 21.35 23.67 -40.85
C THR A 140 21.67 22.31 -41.50
N SER A 141 21.11 21.22 -40.96
CA SER A 141 20.85 20.00 -41.74
C SER A 141 19.52 19.38 -41.30
N LEU A 142 18.46 19.73 -42.04
CA LEU A 142 17.14 19.12 -41.95
C LEU A 142 17.10 17.96 -42.94
N ASN A 143 17.35 16.74 -42.47
CA ASN A 143 17.07 15.54 -43.25
C ASN A 143 15.61 15.13 -43.03
N ASN A 144 14.86 15.20 -44.11
CA ASN A 144 13.46 14.81 -44.25
C ASN A 144 13.42 13.32 -44.62
N GLU A 145 13.06 12.44 -43.68
CA GLU A 145 12.76 11.04 -44.02
C GLU A 145 11.27 10.89 -44.26
N VAL A 146 11.01 10.39 -45.47
CA VAL A 146 9.73 10.17 -46.12
C VAL A 146 9.06 8.95 -45.49
N PHE A 147 7.78 9.10 -45.15
CA PHE A 147 6.91 8.09 -44.54
C PHE A 147 6.93 6.74 -45.29
N GLU A 148 7.28 5.66 -44.59
CA GLU A 148 6.83 4.30 -44.91
C GLU A 148 5.67 3.96 -43.97
N GLU A 149 4.46 3.97 -44.52
CA GLU A 149 3.23 3.56 -43.85
C GLU A 149 2.89 2.13 -44.29
N SER A 150 3.08 1.16 -43.41
CA SER A 150 2.36 -0.12 -43.46
C SER A 150 2.56 -0.95 -42.17
N ASP A 151 1.45 -1.22 -41.47
CA ASP A 151 1.23 -2.23 -40.40
C ASP A 151 1.68 -1.97 -38.94
N GLU A 152 1.90 -0.73 -38.49
CA GLU A 152 2.35 -0.45 -37.09
C GLU A 152 1.26 -0.11 -36.05
N THR A 153 -0.03 -0.02 -36.41
CA THR A 153 -1.05 0.52 -35.48
C THR A 153 -1.27 -0.33 -34.21
N ASP A 154 -1.14 -1.66 -34.25
CA ASP A 154 -1.32 -2.53 -33.06
C ASP A 154 -0.05 -2.63 -32.16
N ARG A 155 1.14 -2.31 -32.69
CA ARG A 155 2.39 -2.26 -31.91
C ARG A 155 2.63 -0.88 -31.30
N GLY A 156 2.24 0.19 -31.99
CA GLY A 156 2.32 1.55 -31.47
C GLY A 156 1.42 1.76 -30.25
N GLU A 157 0.18 1.27 -30.28
CA GLU A 157 -0.78 1.43 -29.18
C GLU A 157 -0.34 0.71 -27.89
N LYS A 158 0.16 -0.54 -27.99
CA LYS A 158 0.67 -1.29 -26.82
C LYS A 158 1.88 -0.62 -26.16
N ASN A 159 2.80 -0.07 -26.96
CA ASN A 159 3.95 0.66 -26.43
C ASN A 159 3.54 1.96 -25.72
N ILE A 160 2.50 2.65 -26.20
CA ILE A 160 1.98 3.88 -25.58
C ILE A 160 1.30 3.55 -24.23
N GLU A 161 0.51 2.47 -24.17
CA GLU A 161 -0.12 2.03 -22.92
C GLU A 161 0.90 1.60 -21.86
N GLU A 162 1.92 0.84 -22.26
CA GLU A 162 3.02 0.45 -21.36
C GLU A 162 3.79 1.65 -20.82
N GLU A 163 4.06 2.65 -21.67
CA GLU A 163 4.74 3.87 -21.27
C GLU A 163 3.89 4.74 -20.32
N ASP A 164 2.57 4.83 -20.54
CA ASP A 164 1.65 5.51 -19.63
C ASP A 164 1.54 4.81 -18.27
N LEU A 165 1.48 3.47 -18.25
CA LEU A 165 1.50 2.68 -17.02
C LEU A 165 2.81 2.88 -16.25
N LEU A 166 3.95 2.89 -16.95
CA LEU A 166 5.26 3.14 -16.36
C LEU A 166 5.36 4.55 -15.77
N ALA A 167 4.83 5.56 -16.47
CA ALA A 167 4.79 6.94 -15.99
C ALA A 167 3.92 7.10 -14.74
N LYS A 168 2.73 6.47 -14.73
CA LYS A 168 1.84 6.43 -13.55
C LYS A 168 2.51 5.75 -12.36
N PHE A 169 3.17 4.61 -12.59
CA PHE A 169 3.90 3.91 -11.54
C PHE A 169 5.06 4.75 -11.01
N SER A 170 5.86 5.39 -11.88
CA SER A 170 6.95 6.30 -11.47
C SER A 170 6.44 7.46 -10.62
N ALA A 171 5.37 8.13 -11.05
CA ALA A 171 4.75 9.21 -10.28
C ALA A 171 4.26 8.72 -8.89
N ASN A 172 3.66 7.52 -8.82
CA ASN A 172 3.22 6.94 -7.56
C ASN A 172 4.40 6.56 -6.65
N LEU A 173 5.45 5.94 -7.20
CA LEU A 173 6.67 5.60 -6.48
C LEU A 173 7.28 6.84 -5.83
N HIS A 174 7.50 7.91 -6.60
CA HIS A 174 8.04 9.17 -6.08
C HIS A 174 7.15 9.80 -5.00
N ARG A 175 5.82 9.68 -5.12
CA ARG A 175 4.88 10.14 -4.09
C ARG A 175 5.02 9.33 -2.80
N ILE A 176 5.06 7.99 -2.90
CA ILE A 176 5.24 7.10 -1.75
C ILE A 176 6.56 7.41 -1.04
N GLU A 177 7.66 7.61 -1.77
CA GLU A 177 8.96 7.94 -1.17
C GLU A 177 8.90 9.23 -0.34
N LYS A 178 8.29 10.29 -0.90
CA LYS A 178 8.09 11.55 -0.17
C LYS A 178 7.18 11.40 1.05
N ASP A 179 6.15 10.57 0.96
CA ASP A 179 5.25 10.31 2.08
C ASP A 179 5.94 9.51 3.20
N VAL A 180 6.78 8.53 2.83
CA VAL A 180 7.59 7.75 3.78
C VAL A 180 8.63 8.63 4.48
N GLU A 181 9.26 9.58 3.76
CA GLU A 181 10.18 10.53 4.38
C GLU A 181 9.50 11.43 5.42
N ARG A 182 8.28 11.87 5.12
CA ARG A 182 7.43 12.70 6.00
C ARG A 182 6.76 11.91 7.14
N CYS A 183 6.88 10.59 7.16
CA CYS A 183 6.28 9.74 8.18
C CYS A 183 6.77 10.15 9.59
N ASP A 184 5.82 10.29 10.53
CA ASP A 184 6.08 10.74 11.90
C ASP A 184 7.11 9.86 12.62
N ARG A 185 8.11 10.50 13.22
CA ARG A 185 9.22 9.87 13.94
C ARG A 185 9.05 9.91 15.45
N SER A 186 7.92 10.40 15.95
CA SER A 186 7.60 10.35 17.39
C SER A 186 7.47 8.91 17.89
N SER A 187 7.02 8.00 17.04
CA SER A 187 6.98 6.56 17.32
C SER A 187 8.37 5.93 17.19
N ALA A 188 8.81 5.23 18.24
CA ALA A 188 10.09 4.51 18.27
C ALA A 188 10.23 3.46 17.14
N TYR A 189 9.11 2.99 16.58
CA TYR A 189 9.13 2.08 15.44
C TYR A 189 9.59 2.77 14.16
N PHE A 190 9.01 3.92 13.81
CA PHE A 190 9.31 4.65 12.58
C PHE A 190 10.58 5.51 12.67
N ALA A 191 11.15 5.69 13.86
CA ALA A 191 12.47 6.28 14.01
C ALA A 191 13.58 5.49 13.28
N LYS A 192 13.41 4.17 13.10
CA LYS A 192 14.39 3.29 12.43
C LYS A 192 14.22 3.31 10.92
N LYS A 193 15.29 3.60 10.18
CA LYS A 193 15.29 3.65 8.70
C LYS A 193 14.84 2.33 8.05
N GLU A 194 15.20 1.19 8.64
CA GLU A 194 14.77 -0.13 8.18
C GLU A 194 13.24 -0.32 8.18
N ASN A 195 12.56 0.28 9.16
CA ASN A 195 11.10 0.18 9.26
C ASN A 195 10.38 1.11 8.27
N LEU A 196 11.00 2.23 7.92
CA LEU A 196 10.52 3.09 6.84
C LEU A 196 10.67 2.41 5.49
N GLN A 197 11.74 1.65 5.29
CA GLN A 197 11.89 0.84 4.09
C GLN A 197 10.77 -0.19 3.98
N LYS A 198 10.40 -0.85 5.09
CA LYS A 198 9.24 -1.76 5.10
C LYS A 198 7.94 -1.03 4.77
N LEU A 199 7.75 0.20 5.27
CA LEU A 199 6.58 1.02 4.93
C LEU A 199 6.54 1.32 3.43
N LYS A 200 7.67 1.73 2.82
CA LYS A 200 7.79 1.90 1.37
C LYS A 200 7.39 0.62 0.63
N THR A 201 8.00 -0.52 0.99
CA THR A 201 7.75 -1.80 0.32
C THR A 201 6.27 -2.18 0.39
N VAL A 202 5.64 -2.09 1.56
CA VAL A 202 4.21 -2.40 1.73
C VAL A 202 3.34 -1.46 0.90
N MET A 203 3.61 -0.16 0.91
CA MET A 203 2.85 0.84 0.14
C MET A 203 3.03 0.69 -1.37
N CYS A 204 4.20 0.26 -1.85
CA CYS A 204 4.45 0.02 -3.27
C CYS A 204 3.83 -1.30 -3.77
N THR A 205 3.63 -2.27 -2.87
CA THR A 205 3.04 -3.57 -3.20
C THR A 205 1.50 -3.51 -3.27
N TYR A 206 0.88 -2.52 -2.61
CA TYR A 206 -0.56 -2.28 -2.64
C TYR A 206 -0.97 -1.46 -3.87
#